data_AF-A0A8X6IMP7-F1
#
_entry.id   AF-A0A8X6IMP7-F1
#
_cell.length_a   1.000
_cell.length_b   1.000
_cell.length_c   1.000
_cell.angle_alpha   90.00
_cell.angle_beta   90.00
_cell.angle_gamma   90.00
#
_symmetry.space_group_name_H-M   'P 1'
#
loop_
_entity.id
_entity.type
_entity.pdbx_description
1 polymer ?
#
loop_
_entity_poly.entity_id
_entity_poly.type
_entity_poly.pdbx_seq_one_letter_code
_entity_poly.pdbx_strand_id
1 'polypeptide(L)'
;MKVTLFFAVLCCFVAVSFAATRCSKQSDCEPDECCLDSLFFKHAFCEPRYRPGQRCPTASIYKLEEDLFYFACPCVDKYECLGKGSLENGVTVIKDAKCIIPTV
;
A
#
# COMPACT_ATOMS: atom_id res chain seq x y z
N MET A 1 14.87 23.69 -32.65
CA MET A 1 14.10 24.18 -31.49
C MET A 1 12.86 23.34 -31.14
N LYS A 2 12.36 22.44 -32.00
CA LYS A 2 11.18 21.59 -31.70
C LYS A 2 11.54 20.19 -31.16
N VAL A 3 12.72 19.66 -31.52
CA VAL A 3 13.17 18.31 -31.12
C VAL A 3 13.66 18.26 -29.68
N THR A 4 14.24 19.35 -29.19
CA THR A 4 14.71 19.49 -27.79
C THR A 4 13.55 19.50 -26.78
N LEU A 5 12.39 20.02 -27.15
CA LEU A 5 11.18 20.02 -26.30
C LEU A 5 10.58 18.62 -26.16
N PHE A 6 10.60 17.80 -27.21
CA PHE A 6 10.10 16.42 -27.14
C PHE A 6 10.93 15.53 -26.21
N PHE A 7 12.25 15.72 -26.18
CA PHE A 7 13.14 14.94 -25.30
C PHE A 7 12.96 15.30 -23.82
N ALA A 8 12.69 16.57 -23.50
CA ALA A 8 12.44 17.01 -22.13
C ALA A 8 11.13 16.44 -21.56
N VAL A 9 10.09 16.33 -22.39
CA VAL A 9 8.79 15.74 -21.97
C VAL A 9 8.93 14.23 -21.78
N LEU A 10 9.72 13.53 -22.60
CA LEU A 10 9.89 12.09 -22.49
C LEU A 10 10.64 11.66 -21.20
N CYS A 11 11.59 12.46 -20.72
CA CYS A 11 12.32 12.18 -19.46
C CYS A 11 11.43 12.26 -18.21
N CYS A 12 10.31 12.98 -18.24
CA CYS A 12 9.37 13.02 -17.11
C CYS A 12 8.53 11.73 -16.95
N PHE A 13 8.54 10.82 -17.93
CA PHE A 13 7.72 9.60 -17.90
C PHE A 13 8.48 8.31 -17.57
N VAL A 14 9.80 8.35 -17.34
CA VAL A 14 10.63 7.12 -17.26
C VAL A 14 10.86 6.60 -15.83
N ALA A 15 10.30 7.22 -14.80
CA ALA A 15 10.53 6.78 -13.41
C ALA A 15 9.31 6.09 -12.80
N VAL A 16 8.80 5.05 -13.46
CA VAL A 16 7.97 4.04 -12.78
C VAL A 16 8.63 2.69 -13.03
N SER A 17 9.84 2.55 -12.50
CA SER A 17 10.53 1.26 -12.47
C SER A 17 9.93 0.45 -11.31
N PHE A 18 8.97 -0.41 -11.65
CA PHE A 18 8.42 -1.47 -10.78
C PHE A 18 9.49 -2.54 -10.49
N ALA A 19 10.60 -2.15 -9.86
CA ALA A 19 11.46 -3.09 -9.16
C ALA A 19 10.99 -3.11 -7.71
N ALA A 20 10.68 -4.29 -7.18
CA ALA A 20 10.44 -4.47 -5.75
C ALA A 20 11.70 -4.04 -5.00
N THR A 21 11.70 -2.78 -4.57
CA THR A 21 12.81 -2.17 -3.85
C THR A 21 12.84 -2.75 -2.45
N ARG A 22 14.00 -3.24 -2.02
CA ARG A 22 14.18 -3.68 -0.63
C ARG A 22 14.11 -2.46 0.28
N CYS A 23 13.43 -2.61 1.40
CA CYS A 23 13.30 -1.55 2.40
C CYS A 23 13.64 -2.10 3.79
N SER A 24 13.97 -1.21 4.72
CA SER A 24 14.12 -1.54 6.14
C SER A 24 13.24 -0.68 7.04
N LYS A 25 12.62 0.36 6.50
CA LYS A 25 11.73 1.29 7.20
C LYS A 25 10.78 1.97 6.21
N GLN A 26 9.69 2.59 6.68
CA GLN A 26 8.69 3.23 5.80
C GLN A 26 9.30 4.34 4.93
N SER A 27 10.24 5.11 5.48
CA SER A 27 10.87 6.24 4.76
C SER A 27 11.77 5.86 3.59
N ASP A 28 12.02 4.55 3.38
CA ASP A 28 12.76 4.07 2.20
C ASP A 28 11.86 3.94 0.96
N CYS A 29 10.53 3.96 1.14
CA CYS A 29 9.55 3.79 0.08
C CYS A 29 8.86 5.11 -0.28
N GLU A 30 8.21 5.14 -1.44
CA GLU A 30 7.44 6.31 -1.88
C GLU A 30 6.19 6.54 -0.99
N PRO A 31 5.62 7.76 -0.97
CA PRO A 31 4.46 8.08 -0.12
C PRO A 31 3.21 7.20 -0.36
N ASP A 32 3.05 6.66 -1.57
CA ASP A 32 1.97 5.75 -1.94
C ASP A 32 2.34 4.27 -1.78
N GLU A 33 3.51 3.97 -1.21
CA GLU A 33 4.01 2.64 -0.92
C GLU A 33 4.14 2.39 0.59
N CYS A 34 4.29 1.13 0.97
CA CYS A 34 4.62 0.73 2.32
C CYS A 34 5.77 -0.26 2.31
N CYS A 35 6.63 -0.18 3.32
CA CYS A 35 7.62 -1.23 3.54
C CYS A 35 6.91 -2.43 4.17
N LEU A 36 6.80 -3.53 3.42
CA LEU A 36 6.08 -4.74 3.79
C LEU A 36 7.03 -5.93 3.96
N ASP A 37 6.98 -6.56 5.13
CA ASP A 37 7.54 -7.89 5.34
C ASP A 37 6.40 -8.92 5.39
N SER A 38 6.38 -9.81 4.41
CA SER A 38 5.38 -10.88 4.35
C SER A 38 5.72 -12.06 5.25
N LEU A 39 6.85 -12.05 5.97
CA LEU A 39 7.41 -13.15 6.77
C LEU A 39 7.79 -14.41 5.95
N PHE A 40 7.37 -14.48 4.68
CA PHE A 40 7.72 -15.54 3.73
C PHE A 40 9.01 -15.24 2.97
N PHE A 41 9.38 -13.97 2.85
CA PHE A 41 10.60 -13.53 2.18
C PHE A 41 11.69 -13.20 3.20
N LYS A 42 12.96 -13.32 2.80
CA LYS A 42 14.11 -13.00 3.66
C LYS A 42 14.28 -11.51 3.95
N HIS A 43 13.57 -10.65 3.21
CA HIS A 43 13.70 -9.19 3.26
C HIS A 43 12.33 -8.56 3.04
N ALA A 44 12.14 -7.37 3.61
CA ALA A 44 11.00 -6.51 3.33
C ALA A 44 11.16 -5.78 1.98
N PHE A 45 10.05 -5.47 1.35
CA PHE A 45 10.00 -4.77 0.07
C PHE A 45 8.98 -3.64 0.10
N CYS A 46 9.23 -2.60 -0.69
CA CYS A 46 8.24 -1.57 -0.96
C CYS A 46 7.13 -2.16 -1.83
N GLU A 47 5.92 -2.13 -1.29
CA GLU A 47 4.72 -2.61 -1.95
C GLU A 47 3.70 -1.45 -2.03
N PRO A 48 2.94 -1.33 -3.12
CA PRO A 48 1.98 -0.25 -3.28
C PRO A 48 0.85 -0.36 -2.26
N ARG A 49 0.44 0.78 -1.70
CA ARG A 49 -0.73 0.87 -0.83
C ARG A 49 -2.02 0.65 -1.63
N TYR A 50 -3.05 0.19 -0.94
CA TYR A 50 -4.35 -0.01 -1.56
C TYR A 50 -5.02 1.33 -1.90
N ARG A 51 -5.43 1.45 -3.16
CA ARG A 51 -6.06 2.66 -3.72
C ARG A 51 -7.52 2.79 -3.27
N PRO A 52 -8.11 3.99 -3.38
CA PRO A 52 -9.52 4.22 -3.07
C PRO A 52 -10.44 3.22 -3.77
N GLY A 53 -11.37 2.62 -3.02
CA GLY A 53 -12.34 1.66 -3.52
C GLY A 53 -11.80 0.25 -3.81
N GLN A 54 -10.49 0.01 -3.74
CA GLN A 54 -9.92 -1.32 -3.87
C GLN A 54 -10.29 -2.19 -2.66
N ARG A 55 -10.41 -3.50 -2.90
CA ARG A 55 -10.51 -4.48 -1.82
C ARG A 55 -9.19 -4.51 -1.06
N CYS A 56 -9.27 -4.47 0.25
CA CYS A 56 -8.12 -4.48 1.14
C CYS A 56 -8.24 -5.64 2.13
N PRO A 57 -7.11 -6.27 2.51
CA PRO A 57 -7.07 -7.26 3.56
C PRO A 57 -7.13 -6.56 4.93
N THR A 58 -7.99 -7.04 5.82
CA THR A 58 -8.12 -6.52 7.19
C THR A 58 -6.95 -6.89 8.11
N ALA A 59 -5.94 -7.58 7.59
CA ALA A 59 -4.85 -8.19 8.36
C ALA A 59 -3.53 -7.37 8.36
N SER A 60 -3.56 -6.08 8.04
CA SER A 60 -2.37 -5.23 8.08
C SER A 60 -1.92 -4.97 9.53
N ILE A 61 -0.70 -5.37 9.89
CA ILE A 61 -0.14 -5.14 11.24
C ILE A 61 1.06 -4.21 11.12
N TYR A 62 1.02 -3.07 11.79
CA TYR A 62 2.16 -2.16 11.86
C TYR A 62 3.09 -2.51 13.02
N LYS A 63 4.38 -2.65 12.76
CA LYS A 63 5.43 -2.93 13.75
C LYS A 63 6.24 -1.67 14.01
N LEU A 64 5.98 -1.02 15.14
CA LEU A 64 6.63 0.23 15.50
C LEU A 64 8.15 0.10 15.68
N GLU A 65 8.63 -1.02 16.23
CA GLU A 65 10.07 -1.24 16.48
C GLU A 65 10.90 -1.35 15.20
N GLU A 66 10.29 -1.84 14.12
CA GLU A 66 10.94 -2.09 12.84
C GLU A 66 10.50 -1.08 11.76
N ASP A 67 9.58 -0.16 12.08
CA ASP A 67 8.99 0.81 11.13
C ASP A 67 8.48 0.18 9.83
N LEU A 68 7.82 -0.98 9.93
CA LEU A 68 7.32 -1.74 8.79
C LEU A 68 5.94 -2.38 9.01
N PHE A 69 5.30 -2.77 7.91
CA PHE A 69 4.04 -3.51 7.93
C PHE A 69 4.29 -5.01 7.77
N TYR A 70 3.46 -5.83 8.42
CA TYR A 70 3.38 -7.26 8.20
C TYR A 70 2.08 -7.64 7.49
N PHE A 71 2.16 -8.73 6.71
CA PHE A 71 1.08 -9.38 5.94
C PHE A 71 0.46 -8.56 4.81
N ALA A 72 0.20 -7.27 5.01
CA ALA A 72 -0.34 -6.40 3.97
C ALA A 72 -0.04 -4.92 4.22
N CYS A 73 0.08 -4.16 3.13
CA CYS A 73 0.10 -2.70 3.20
C CYS A 73 -1.26 -2.13 3.60
N PRO A 74 -1.28 -0.96 4.24
CA PRO A 74 -2.52 -0.23 4.48
C PRO A 74 -3.06 0.40 3.19
N CYS A 75 -4.24 1.02 3.30
CA CYS A 75 -4.73 1.93 2.27
C CYS A 75 -3.83 3.18 2.17
N VAL A 76 -3.95 3.90 1.05
CA VAL A 76 -3.35 5.23 0.89
C VAL A 76 -3.86 6.20 1.97
N ASP A 77 -3.09 7.24 2.26
CA ASP A 77 -3.39 8.22 3.30
C ASP A 77 -4.84 8.73 3.26
N LYS A 78 -5.46 8.84 4.44
CA LYS A 78 -6.86 9.25 4.68
C LYS A 78 -7.92 8.21 4.33
N TYR A 79 -7.53 7.03 3.85
CA TYR A 79 -8.45 5.92 3.61
C TYR A 79 -8.22 4.84 4.66
N GLU A 80 -9.31 4.23 5.10
CA GLU A 80 -9.28 3.08 6.01
C GLU A 80 -9.89 1.86 5.34
N CYS A 81 -9.39 0.68 5.73
CA CYS A 81 -9.90 -0.59 5.23
C CYS A 81 -11.18 -0.96 5.97
N LEU A 82 -12.33 -0.55 5.43
CA LEU A 82 -13.63 -0.73 6.08
C LEU A 82 -14.52 -1.66 5.26
N GLY A 83 -15.21 -2.58 5.93
CA GLY A 83 -16.14 -3.53 5.30
C GLY A 83 -17.44 -3.64 6.09
N LYS A 84 -18.41 -4.36 5.52
CA LYS A 84 -19.66 -4.65 6.23
C LYS A 84 -19.44 -5.84 7.16
N GLY A 85 -19.66 -5.64 8.45
CA GLY A 85 -19.68 -6.73 9.42
C GLY A 85 -20.94 -7.57 9.24
N SER A 86 -20.77 -8.87 9.04
CA SER A 86 -21.85 -9.85 9.05
C SER A 86 -21.63 -10.83 10.19
N LEU A 87 -22.68 -11.12 10.96
CA LEU A 87 -22.66 -12.17 11.97
C LEU A 87 -22.76 -13.52 11.28
N GLU A 88 -21.67 -14.28 11.31
CA GLU A 88 -21.62 -15.65 10.79
C GLU A 88 -21.16 -16.57 11.92
N ASN A 89 -21.99 -17.56 12.26
CA ASN A 89 -21.70 -18.56 13.31
C ASN A 89 -21.32 -17.94 14.68
N GLY A 90 -21.95 -16.82 15.04
CA GLY A 90 -21.67 -16.11 16.30
C GLY A 90 -20.39 -15.27 16.30
N VAL A 91 -19.68 -15.18 15.17
CA VAL A 91 -18.49 -14.35 14.99
C VAL A 91 -18.80 -13.23 14.00
N THR A 92 -18.39 -12.01 14.31
CA THR A 92 -18.49 -10.88 13.37
C THR A 92 -17.40 -11.02 12.31
N VAL A 93 -17.78 -11.30 11.07
CA VAL A 93 -16.87 -11.38 9.92
C VAL A 93 -17.02 -10.12 9.09
N ILE A 94 -15.92 -9.39 8.88
CA ILE A 94 -15.90 -8.23 8.01
C ILE A 94 -15.75 -8.72 6.57
N LYS A 95 -16.80 -8.53 5.76
CA LYS A 95 -16.80 -8.91 4.33
C LYS A 95 -16.71 -7.69 3.43
N ASP A 96 -16.13 -7.90 2.25
CA ASP A 96 -15.95 -6.89 1.20
C ASP A 96 -15.32 -5.59 1.71
N ALA A 97 -14.30 -5.71 2.57
CA ALA A 97 -13.55 -4.57 3.06
C ALA A 97 -12.89 -3.84 1.89
N LYS A 98 -13.05 -2.51 1.87
CA LYS A 98 -12.52 -1.61 0.84
C LYS A 98 -11.90 -0.39 1.48
N CYS A 99 -10.94 0.20 0.77
CA CYS A 99 -10.38 1.49 1.15
C CYS A 99 -11.39 2.61 0.90
N ILE A 100 -11.99 3.12 1.97
CA ILE A 100 -12.93 4.24 1.92
C ILE A 100 -12.56 5.29 2.97
N ILE A 101 -13.00 6.53 2.75
CA ILE A 101 -12.80 7.59 3.75
C ILE A 101 -13.74 7.30 4.93
N PRO A 102 -13.23 7.23 6.17
CA PRO A 102 -14.09 7.13 7.34
C PRO A 102 -15.01 8.35 7.39
N THR A 103 -16.32 8.10 7.37
CA THR A 103 -17.32 9.15 7.56
C THR A 103 -17.50 9.33 9.06
N VAL A 104 -17.04 10.46 9.58
CA VAL A 104 -17.24 10.88 10.98
C VAL A 104 -18.70 11.27 11.19
#